data_AF-A0A951Z907-F1
#
_entry.id   AF-A0A951Z907-F1
#
_cell.length_a   1.000
_cell.length_b   1.000
_cell.length_c   1.000
_cell.angle_alpha   90.00
_cell.angle_beta   90.00
_cell.angle_gamma   90.00
#
_symmetry.space_group_name_H-M   'P 1'
#
loop_
_entity.id
_entity.type
_entity.pdbx_description
1 polymer ?
#
loop_
_entity_poly.entity_id
_entity_poly.type
_entity_poly.pdbx_seq_one_letter_code
_entity_poly.pdbx_strand_id
1 'polypeptide(L)'
;MSARLPSVPEPLLGEARRALEGLPAALRDDPALAPRLLRLCAASPFAAGIATRYPELLRQLLDSGRVERASEPGELAMALGEFIVPPLAEAAFMSRLRLFRHRELLRVLWRQVEDLAPVPESLRELSDLADACIHAALAWAGESLAPRHGRPRLADGALCDLGVIAMGKLGGRELNFSSDVDLIFVYVDAGQSDGPRQLGNEEYFRLL
;
A
#
# COMPACT_ATOMS: atom_id res chain seq x y z
N MET A 1 -15.83 -25.67 -8.43
CA MET A 1 -15.15 -26.78 -7.74
C MET A 1 -14.18 -26.16 -6.77
N SER A 2 -14.54 -26.11 -5.48
CA SER A 2 -13.76 -25.48 -4.41
C SER A 2 -12.43 -26.22 -4.26
N ALA A 3 -11.34 -25.56 -4.64
CA ALA A 3 -10.01 -26.04 -4.33
C ALA A 3 -9.81 -25.79 -2.83
N ARG A 4 -10.10 -26.79 -1.99
CA ARG A 4 -9.57 -26.78 -0.62
C ARG A 4 -8.08 -26.57 -0.78
N LEU A 5 -7.53 -25.55 -0.11
CA LEU A 5 -6.09 -25.43 0.02
C LEU A 5 -5.53 -26.80 0.43
N PRO A 6 -4.46 -27.28 -0.22
CA PRO A 6 -3.77 -28.47 0.27
C PRO A 6 -3.43 -28.24 1.74
N SER A 7 -3.58 -29.29 2.56
CA SER A 7 -3.16 -29.27 3.96
C SER A 7 -1.78 -28.61 4.04
N VAL A 8 -1.66 -27.56 4.87
CA VAL A 8 -0.39 -26.86 5.10
C VAL A 8 0.70 -27.92 5.34
N PRO A 9 1.80 -27.95 4.56
CA PRO A 9 2.86 -28.91 4.76
C PRO A 9 3.38 -28.90 6.19
N GLU A 10 3.56 -30.07 6.80
CA GLU A 10 4.01 -30.24 8.19
C GLU A 10 5.22 -29.36 8.58
N PRO A 11 6.24 -29.17 7.71
CA PRO A 11 7.39 -28.31 8.03
C PRO A 11 7.03 -26.83 8.25
N LEU A 12 6.00 -26.32 7.57
CA LEU A 12 5.57 -24.92 7.67
C LEU A 12 4.67 -24.67 8.90
N LEU A 13 4.10 -25.73 9.48
CA LEU A 13 3.22 -25.61 10.65
C LEU A 13 3.97 -25.15 11.90
N GLY A 14 5.23 -25.54 12.09
CA GLY A 14 6.00 -25.16 13.28
C GLY A 14 6.26 -23.64 13.37
N GLU A 15 6.63 -23.02 12.24
CA GLU A 15 6.81 -21.56 12.17
C GLU A 15 5.47 -20.82 12.24
N ALA A 16 4.45 -21.32 11.53
CA ALA A 16 3.13 -20.72 11.55
C ALA A 16 2.50 -20.74 12.95
N ARG A 17 2.66 -21.82 13.71
CA ARG A 17 2.20 -21.94 15.10
C ARG A 17 2.91 -20.93 16.01
N ARG A 18 4.23 -20.79 15.88
CA ARG A 18 4.99 -19.79 16.65
C ARG A 18 4.53 -18.36 16.34
N ALA A 19 4.26 -18.06 15.07
CA ALA A 19 3.73 -16.75 14.68
C ALA A 19 2.33 -16.51 15.26
N LEU A 20 1.46 -17.51 15.20
CA LEU A 20 0.11 -17.48 15.78
C LEU A 20 0.15 -17.29 17.31
N GLU A 21 1.07 -17.97 18.00
CA GLU A 21 1.30 -17.83 19.44
C GLU A 21 1.75 -16.42 19.83
N GLY A 22 2.44 -15.71 18.93
CA GLY A 22 2.83 -14.31 19.11
C GLY A 22 1.69 -13.30 18.92
N LEU A 23 0.51 -13.73 18.49
CA LEU A 23 -0.66 -12.85 18.36
C LEU A 23 -1.39 -12.67 19.70
N PRO A 24 -2.14 -11.56 19.88
CA PRO A 24 -2.99 -11.37 21.04
C PRO A 24 -3.96 -12.55 21.24
N ALA A 25 -4.19 -12.92 22.50
CA ALA A 25 -5.09 -14.02 22.88
C ALA A 25 -6.49 -13.89 22.23
N ALA A 26 -7.02 -12.66 22.12
CA ALA A 26 -8.30 -12.40 21.47
C ALA A 26 -8.36 -12.84 19.99
N LEU A 27 -7.23 -12.84 19.26
CA LEU A 27 -7.15 -13.32 17.87
C LEU A 27 -6.76 -14.80 17.82
N ARG A 28 -5.82 -15.20 18.68
CA ARG A 28 -5.26 -16.56 18.72
C ARG A 28 -6.26 -17.60 19.22
N ASP A 29 -7.08 -17.23 20.21
CA ASP A 29 -7.99 -18.16 20.90
C ASP A 29 -9.42 -18.10 20.33
N ASP A 30 -9.67 -17.24 19.34
CA ASP A 30 -10.94 -17.19 18.61
C ASP A 30 -11.08 -18.42 17.71
N PRO A 31 -12.09 -19.29 17.93
CA PRO A 31 -12.23 -20.55 17.20
C PRO A 31 -12.54 -20.37 15.71
N ALA A 32 -13.09 -19.23 15.30
CA ALA A 32 -13.37 -18.92 13.90
C ALA A 32 -12.15 -18.32 13.20
N LEU A 33 -11.33 -17.53 13.90
CA LEU A 33 -10.17 -16.85 13.31
C LEU A 33 -8.88 -17.66 13.38
N ALA A 34 -8.63 -18.38 14.46
CA ALA A 34 -7.36 -19.07 14.68
C ALA A 34 -6.95 -20.02 13.54
N PRO A 35 -7.85 -20.85 12.96
CA PRO A 35 -7.49 -21.69 11.82
C PRO A 35 -7.14 -20.90 10.56
N ARG A 36 -7.78 -19.74 10.34
CA ARG A 36 -7.54 -18.85 9.19
C ARG A 36 -6.19 -18.14 9.34
N LEU A 37 -5.91 -17.64 10.55
CA LEU A 37 -4.62 -17.03 10.91
C LEU A 37 -3.47 -18.01 10.79
N LEU A 38 -3.67 -19.27 11.21
CA LEU A 38 -2.65 -20.30 11.03
C LEU A 38 -2.33 -20.54 9.55
N ARG A 39 -3.35 -20.60 8.68
CA ARG A 39 -3.15 -20.73 7.22
C ARG A 39 -2.43 -19.52 6.64
N LEU A 40 -2.81 -18.30 7.04
CA LEU A 40 -2.15 -17.07 6.61
C LEU A 40 -0.66 -17.09 6.98
N CYS A 41 -0.35 -17.40 8.23
CA CYS A 41 1.03 -17.47 8.73
C CYS A 41 1.84 -18.55 8.01
N ALA A 42 1.22 -19.69 7.70
CA ALA A 42 1.89 -20.76 6.99
C ALA A 42 2.10 -20.48 5.50
N ALA A 43 1.19 -19.74 4.87
CA ALA A 43 1.26 -19.41 3.46
C ALA A 43 2.31 -18.31 3.17
N SER A 44 2.56 -17.42 4.13
CA SER A 44 3.46 -16.29 3.93
C SER A 44 4.19 -15.89 5.23
N PRO A 45 5.51 -16.14 5.33
CA PRO A 45 6.34 -15.61 6.41
C PRO A 45 6.29 -14.09 6.50
N PHE A 46 6.09 -13.41 5.36
CA PHE A 46 5.88 -11.97 5.31
C PHE A 46 4.57 -11.55 6.00
N ALA A 47 3.46 -12.24 5.74
CA ALA A 47 2.19 -11.99 6.43
C ALA A 47 2.30 -12.28 7.93
N ALA A 48 2.94 -13.39 8.29
CA ALA A 48 3.22 -13.76 9.68
C ALA A 48 4.00 -12.64 10.39
N GLY A 49 5.07 -12.13 9.77
CA GLY A 49 5.88 -11.03 10.29
C GLY A 49 5.07 -9.74 10.50
N ILE A 50 4.21 -9.37 9.54
CA ILE A 50 3.32 -8.20 9.70
C ILE A 50 2.34 -8.43 10.84
N ALA A 51 1.67 -9.58 10.88
CA ALA A 51 0.65 -9.90 11.87
C ALA A 51 1.20 -9.87 13.31
N THR A 52 2.38 -10.47 13.53
CA THR A 52 3.04 -10.48 14.83
C THR A 52 3.59 -9.11 15.22
N ARG A 53 4.15 -8.35 14.26
CA ARG A 53 4.73 -7.03 14.54
C ARG A 53 3.65 -5.95 14.75
N TYR A 54 2.52 -6.07 14.07
CA TYR A 54 1.43 -5.09 14.05
C TYR A 54 0.06 -5.75 14.29
N PRO A 55 -0.15 -6.39 15.46
CA PRO A 55 -1.37 -7.15 15.71
C PRO A 55 -2.64 -6.28 15.74
N GLU A 56 -2.51 -5.01 16.15
CA GLU A 56 -3.63 -4.07 16.12
C GLU A 56 -4.05 -3.69 14.69
N LEU A 57 -3.10 -3.66 13.75
CA LEU A 57 -3.38 -3.42 12.33
C LEU A 57 -4.20 -4.59 11.74
N LEU A 58 -3.79 -5.82 12.08
CA LEU A 58 -4.53 -7.02 11.71
C LEU A 58 -5.94 -7.02 12.30
N ARG A 59 -6.07 -6.68 13.59
CA ARG A 59 -7.39 -6.63 14.24
C ARG A 59 -8.32 -5.62 13.60
N GLN A 60 -7.87 -4.39 13.38
CA GLN A 60 -8.65 -3.36 12.67
C GLN A 60 -9.08 -3.83 11.28
N LEU A 61 -8.19 -4.53 10.57
CA LEU A 61 -8.48 -5.07 9.26
C LEU A 61 -9.57 -6.15 9.32
N LEU A 62 -9.50 -7.08 10.28
CA LEU A 62 -10.52 -8.10 10.51
C LEU A 62 -11.87 -7.48 10.89
N ASP A 63 -11.87 -6.56 11.85
CA ASP A 63 -13.07 -5.87 12.34
C ASP A 63 -13.77 -5.07 11.24
N SER A 64 -13.02 -4.55 10.27
CA SER A 64 -13.58 -3.82 9.12
C SER A 64 -14.36 -4.70 8.14
N GLY A 65 -14.21 -6.03 8.19
CA GLY A 65 -14.78 -6.96 7.22
C GLY A 65 -14.19 -6.87 5.80
N ARG A 66 -13.24 -5.95 5.53
CA ARG A 66 -12.63 -5.75 4.21
C ARG A 66 -11.82 -6.95 3.71
N VAL A 67 -11.47 -7.87 4.61
CA VAL A 67 -10.83 -9.14 4.24
C VAL A 67 -11.76 -10.08 3.47
N GLU A 68 -13.08 -9.92 3.61
CA GLU A 68 -14.06 -10.81 2.97
C GLU A 68 -14.49 -10.35 1.57
N ARG A 69 -14.17 -9.11 1.18
CA ARG A 69 -14.58 -8.54 -0.12
C ARG A 69 -13.44 -7.83 -0.86
N ALA A 70 -13.61 -7.69 -2.17
CA ALA A 70 -12.72 -6.89 -3.00
C ALA A 70 -12.85 -5.41 -2.63
N SER A 71 -11.79 -4.64 -2.86
CA SER A 71 -11.88 -3.18 -2.76
C SER A 71 -12.70 -2.62 -3.92
N GLU A 72 -13.54 -1.64 -3.62
CA GLU A 72 -14.27 -0.89 -4.63
C GLU A 72 -13.38 0.19 -5.26
N PRO A 73 -13.67 0.63 -6.50
CA PRO A 73 -12.95 1.73 -7.13
C PRO A 73 -12.96 2.98 -6.22
N GLY A 74 -11.77 3.52 -5.95
CA GLY A 74 -11.59 4.70 -5.09
C GLY A 74 -11.55 4.42 -3.58
N GLU A 75 -11.95 3.23 -3.13
CA GLU A 75 -11.97 2.89 -1.70
C GLU A 75 -10.58 2.92 -1.08
N LEU A 76 -9.56 2.43 -1.79
CA LEU A 76 -8.17 2.46 -1.32
C LEU A 76 -7.67 3.90 -1.11
N ALA A 77 -7.98 4.81 -2.03
CA ALA A 77 -7.58 6.21 -1.93
C ALA A 77 -8.28 6.90 -0.75
N MET A 78 -9.58 6.65 -0.55
CA MET A 78 -10.32 7.16 0.60
C MET A 78 -9.76 6.62 1.92
N ALA A 79 -9.57 5.30 2.02
CA ALA A 79 -9.03 4.66 3.21
C ALA A 79 -7.62 5.14 3.53
N LEU A 80 -6.81 5.47 2.52
CA LEU A 80 -5.47 6.04 2.69
C LEU A 80 -5.53 7.47 3.24
N GLY A 81 -6.42 8.31 2.71
CA GLY A 81 -6.65 9.67 3.19
C GLY A 81 -7.15 9.72 4.64
N GLU A 82 -7.99 8.77 5.05
CA GLU A 82 -8.40 8.61 6.45
C GLU A 82 -7.26 8.10 7.35
N PHE A 83 -6.37 7.26 6.82
CA PHE A 83 -5.28 6.67 7.57
C PHE A 83 -4.09 7.63 7.76
N ILE A 84 -3.88 8.54 6.80
CA ILE A 84 -2.79 9.53 6.78
C ILE A 84 -3.40 10.92 6.77
N VAL A 85 -3.50 11.54 7.95
CA VAL A 85 -4.05 12.89 8.11
C VAL A 85 -2.90 13.91 8.16
N PRO A 86 -2.72 14.78 7.15
CA PRO A 86 -1.71 15.84 7.16
C PRO A 86 -2.06 16.99 8.12
N PRO A 87 -1.10 17.89 8.45
CA PRO A 87 0.30 17.86 8.03
C PRO A 87 1.11 16.84 8.84
N LEU A 88 2.00 16.12 8.16
CA LEU A 88 2.93 15.19 8.78
C LEU A 88 4.36 15.53 8.36
N ALA A 89 5.29 15.48 9.32
CA ALA A 89 6.71 15.46 9.00
C ALA A 89 7.05 14.21 8.16
N GLU A 90 8.10 14.30 7.36
CA GLU A 90 8.50 13.26 6.40
C GLU A 90 8.59 11.87 7.02
N ALA A 91 9.33 11.73 8.12
CA ALA A 91 9.50 10.46 8.80
C ALA A 91 8.15 9.85 9.26
N ALA A 92 7.22 10.69 9.73
CA ALA A 92 5.90 10.27 10.17
C ALA A 92 5.02 9.85 8.97
N PHE A 93 5.02 10.64 7.89
CA PHE A 93 4.32 10.32 6.65
C PHE A 93 4.80 8.98 6.07
N MET A 94 6.11 8.84 5.89
CA MET A 94 6.74 7.63 5.37
C MET A 94 6.44 6.40 6.23
N SER A 95 6.41 6.56 7.56
CA SER A 95 6.03 5.49 8.49
C SER A 95 4.56 5.07 8.31
N ARG A 96 3.66 6.05 8.23
CA ARG A 96 2.22 5.81 8.04
C ARG A 96 1.92 5.17 6.68
N LEU A 97 2.59 5.61 5.61
CA LEU A 97 2.44 5.02 4.28
C LEU A 97 2.87 3.55 4.26
N ARG A 98 3.98 3.21 4.93
CA ARG A 98 4.42 1.81 5.09
C ARG A 98 3.42 0.97 5.89
N LEU A 99 2.85 1.52 6.96
CA LEU A 99 1.83 0.83 7.75
C LEU A 99 0.56 0.56 6.95
N PHE A 100 0.10 1.55 6.18
CA PHE A 100 -1.05 1.38 5.30
C PHE A 100 -0.77 0.29 4.25
N ARG A 101 0.39 0.36 3.58
CA ARG A 101 0.82 -0.67 2.62
C ARG A 101 0.81 -2.05 3.27
N HIS A 102 1.38 -2.21 4.46
CA HIS A 102 1.35 -3.50 5.17
C HIS A 102 -0.07 -4.00 5.45
N ARG A 103 -0.99 -3.10 5.83
CA ARG A 103 -2.41 -3.46 6.06
C ARG A 103 -3.05 -4.02 4.81
N GLU A 104 -2.92 -3.32 3.69
CA GLU A 104 -3.57 -3.72 2.45
C GLU A 104 -2.89 -4.95 1.83
N LEU A 105 -1.57 -5.11 1.95
CA LEU A 105 -0.90 -6.36 1.55
C LEU A 105 -1.38 -7.56 2.36
N LEU A 106 -1.58 -7.38 3.67
CA LEU A 106 -2.15 -8.42 4.54
C LEU A 106 -3.58 -8.78 4.12
N ARG A 107 -4.38 -7.78 3.72
CA ARG A 107 -5.73 -7.98 3.18
C ARG A 107 -5.74 -8.81 1.90
N VAL A 108 -4.89 -8.46 0.93
CA VAL A 108 -4.81 -9.21 -0.34
C VAL A 108 -4.30 -10.64 -0.11
N LEU A 109 -3.30 -10.82 0.75
CA LEU A 109 -2.80 -12.16 1.12
C LEU A 109 -3.88 -12.99 1.80
N TRP A 110 -4.63 -12.41 2.73
CA TRP A 110 -5.76 -13.08 3.37
C TRP A 110 -6.75 -13.59 2.34
N ARG A 111 -7.18 -12.71 1.41
CA ARG A 111 -8.13 -13.08 0.35
C ARG A 111 -7.60 -14.19 -0.54
N GLN A 112 -6.32 -14.15 -0.89
CA GLN A 112 -5.69 -15.17 -1.72
C GLN A 112 -5.58 -16.53 -1.00
N VAL A 113 -5.21 -16.52 0.29
CA VAL A 113 -5.10 -17.74 1.11
C VAL A 113 -6.49 -18.34 1.35
N GLU A 114 -7.50 -17.52 1.60
CA GLU A 114 -8.86 -18.00 1.86
C GLU A 114 -9.66 -18.31 0.58
N ASP A 115 -9.02 -18.29 -0.60
CA ASP A 115 -9.63 -18.53 -1.92
C ASP A 115 -10.83 -17.59 -2.20
N LEU A 116 -10.76 -16.36 -1.67
CA LEU A 116 -11.79 -15.31 -1.79
C LEU A 116 -11.57 -14.39 -2.98
N ALA A 117 -10.40 -14.47 -3.61
CA ALA A 117 -10.02 -13.69 -4.78
C ALA A 117 -9.20 -14.55 -5.75
N PRO A 118 -9.56 -14.62 -7.04
CA PRO A 118 -8.72 -15.27 -8.03
C PRO A 118 -7.44 -14.44 -8.26
N VAL A 119 -6.36 -15.10 -8.69
CA VAL A 119 -5.04 -14.46 -8.88
C VAL A 119 -5.11 -13.14 -9.69
N PRO A 120 -5.82 -13.04 -10.83
CA PRO A 120 -5.90 -11.79 -11.58
C PRO A 120 -6.59 -10.64 -10.84
N GLU A 121 -7.43 -10.93 -9.85
CA GLU A 121 -8.01 -9.91 -8.98
C GLU A 121 -6.97 -9.44 -7.96
N SER A 122 -6.25 -10.36 -7.32
CA SER A 122 -5.18 -10.02 -6.36
C SER A 122 -4.08 -9.17 -7.01
N LEU A 123 -3.66 -9.49 -8.23
CA LEU A 123 -2.66 -8.68 -8.96
C LEU A 123 -3.15 -7.25 -9.23
N ARG A 124 -4.44 -7.09 -9.56
CA ARG A 124 -5.04 -5.77 -9.75
C ARG A 124 -5.14 -5.00 -8.43
N GLU A 125 -5.56 -5.63 -7.34
CA GLU A 125 -5.60 -4.98 -6.03
C GLU A 125 -4.20 -4.51 -5.57
N LEU A 126 -3.15 -5.25 -5.92
CA LEU A 126 -1.76 -4.86 -5.64
C LEU A 126 -1.31 -3.67 -6.50
N SER A 127 -1.69 -3.64 -7.77
CA SER A 127 -1.43 -2.48 -8.64
C SER A 127 -2.16 -1.23 -8.14
N ASP A 128 -3.44 -1.37 -7.79
CA ASP A 128 -4.25 -0.24 -7.29
C ASP A 128 -3.72 0.29 -5.94
N LEU A 129 -3.19 -0.60 -5.09
CA LEU A 129 -2.49 -0.20 -3.87
C LEU A 129 -1.20 0.59 -4.17
N ALA A 130 -0.41 0.17 -5.15
CA ALA A 130 0.80 0.88 -5.54
C ALA A 130 0.47 2.27 -6.08
N ASP A 131 -0.53 2.39 -6.96
CA ASP A 131 -1.00 3.67 -7.49
C ASP A 131 -1.45 4.61 -6.36
N ALA A 132 -2.29 4.13 -5.43
CA ALA A 132 -2.73 4.92 -4.29
C ALA A 132 -1.54 5.42 -3.43
N CYS A 133 -0.55 4.55 -3.19
CA CYS A 133 0.65 4.93 -2.44
C CYS A 133 1.50 5.98 -3.18
N ILE A 134 1.69 5.84 -4.49
CA ILE A 134 2.45 6.77 -5.33
C ILE A 134 1.76 8.14 -5.34
N HIS A 135 0.46 8.18 -5.56
CA HIS A 135 -0.32 9.42 -5.52
C HIS A 135 -0.20 10.14 -4.18
N ALA A 136 -0.32 9.41 -3.07
CA ALA A 136 -0.18 10.01 -1.74
C ALA A 136 1.25 10.53 -1.49
N ALA A 137 2.27 9.82 -1.95
CA ALA A 137 3.66 10.26 -1.83
C ALA A 137 3.92 11.56 -2.60
N LEU A 138 3.45 11.66 -3.84
CA LEU A 138 3.58 12.86 -4.67
C LEU A 138 2.83 14.05 -4.08
N ALA A 139 1.61 13.83 -3.61
CA ALA A 139 0.82 14.87 -2.96
C ALA A 139 1.54 15.41 -1.71
N TRP A 140 2.03 14.52 -0.85
CA TRP A 140 2.78 14.92 0.34
C TRP A 140 4.08 15.65 -0.02
N ALA A 141 4.86 15.16 -0.99
CA ALA A 141 6.10 15.79 -1.43
C ALA A 141 5.83 17.21 -1.96
N GLY A 142 4.80 17.39 -2.79
CA GLY A 142 4.40 18.71 -3.29
C GLY A 142 3.99 19.66 -2.17
N GLU A 143 3.22 19.19 -1.18
CA GLU A 143 2.86 19.97 0.00
C GLU A 143 4.08 20.31 0.87
N SER A 144 5.09 19.45 0.92
CA SER A 144 6.32 19.71 1.67
C SER A 144 7.19 20.81 1.05
N LEU A 145 7.18 20.93 -0.29
CA LEU A 145 7.92 21.96 -1.02
C LEU A 145 7.18 23.30 -1.10
N ALA A 146 5.85 23.27 -1.04
CA ALA A 146 4.97 24.43 -1.19
C ALA A 146 5.39 25.67 -0.38
N PRO A 147 5.69 25.55 0.93
CA PRO A 147 5.97 26.73 1.76
C PRO A 147 7.22 27.49 1.34
N ARG A 148 8.19 26.81 0.70
CA ARG A 148 9.47 27.40 0.27
C ARG A 148 9.48 27.78 -1.20
N HIS A 149 8.92 26.91 -2.04
CA HIS A 149 9.07 26.99 -3.49
C HIS A 149 7.76 27.25 -4.22
N GLY A 150 6.61 27.17 -3.54
CA GLY A 150 5.30 27.31 -4.15
C GLY A 150 4.95 26.11 -5.03
N ARG A 151 4.19 26.36 -6.09
CA ARG A 151 3.79 25.39 -7.11
C ARG A 151 4.50 25.72 -8.44
N PRO A 152 4.91 24.70 -9.22
CA PRO A 152 5.54 24.92 -10.52
C PRO A 152 4.53 25.51 -11.51
N ARG A 153 4.93 26.53 -12.27
CA ARG A 153 4.08 27.22 -13.25
C ARG A 153 4.68 27.16 -14.65
N LEU A 154 3.81 27.21 -15.65
CA LEU A 154 4.17 27.45 -17.05
C LEU A 154 4.36 28.96 -17.29
N ALA A 155 4.85 29.32 -18.48
CA ALA A 155 5.11 30.72 -18.85
C ALA A 155 3.85 31.61 -18.84
N ASP A 156 2.66 31.03 -19.03
CA ASP A 156 1.37 31.71 -18.97
C ASP A 156 0.77 31.81 -17.56
N GLY A 157 1.46 31.27 -16.54
CA GLY A 157 1.00 31.25 -15.16
C GLY A 157 0.10 30.06 -14.79
N ALA A 158 -0.23 29.17 -15.72
CA ALA A 158 -0.91 27.91 -15.41
C ALA A 158 -0.02 27.01 -14.54
N LEU A 159 -0.62 26.06 -13.81
CA LEU A 159 0.16 25.03 -13.11
C LEU A 159 0.91 24.17 -14.15
N CYS A 160 2.19 23.88 -13.87
CA CYS A 160 2.90 22.86 -14.63
C CYS A 160 2.64 21.51 -13.97
N ASP A 161 1.92 20.63 -14.67
CA ASP A 161 1.60 19.31 -14.15
C ASP A 161 2.78 18.33 -14.30
N LEU A 162 2.83 17.36 -13.38
CA LEU A 162 3.72 16.21 -13.42
C LEU A 162 2.93 14.97 -13.84
N GLY A 163 3.36 14.32 -14.92
CA GLY A 163 2.94 12.98 -15.30
C GLY A 163 3.85 11.92 -14.69
N VAL A 164 3.26 10.82 -14.23
CA VAL A 164 3.97 9.63 -13.76
C VAL A 164 3.54 8.45 -14.61
N ILE A 165 4.50 7.85 -15.30
CA ILE A 165 4.27 6.72 -16.20
C ILE A 165 4.78 5.47 -15.48
N ALA A 166 3.84 4.60 -15.12
CA ALA A 166 4.16 3.28 -14.60
C ALA A 166 4.58 2.34 -15.72
N MET A 167 5.73 1.71 -15.57
CA MET A 167 6.30 0.74 -16.49
C MET A 167 6.17 -0.68 -15.93
N GLY A 168 6.54 -1.68 -16.74
CA GLY A 168 6.60 -3.07 -16.31
C GLY A 168 5.25 -3.60 -15.78
N LYS A 169 5.32 -4.34 -14.68
CA LYS A 169 4.13 -4.99 -14.08
C LYS A 169 3.10 -4.02 -13.55
N LEU A 170 3.53 -2.86 -13.04
CA LEU A 170 2.59 -1.83 -12.62
C LEU A 170 1.85 -1.25 -13.83
N GLY A 171 2.58 -0.93 -14.90
CA GLY A 171 1.99 -0.47 -16.17
C GLY A 171 1.02 -1.48 -16.80
N GLY A 172 1.30 -2.79 -16.64
CA GLY A 172 0.41 -3.88 -17.06
C GLY A 172 -0.73 -4.19 -16.08
N ARG A 173 -0.81 -3.52 -14.93
CA ARG A 173 -1.75 -3.80 -13.83
C ARG A 173 -1.72 -5.25 -13.34
N GLU A 174 -0.51 -5.81 -13.28
CA GLU A 174 -0.24 -7.19 -12.88
C GLU A 174 0.84 -7.27 -11.78
N LEU A 175 0.85 -6.30 -10.87
CA LEU A 175 1.85 -6.22 -9.81
C LEU A 175 1.74 -7.42 -8.86
N ASN A 176 2.88 -7.99 -8.46
CA ASN A 176 2.93 -9.05 -7.45
C ASN A 176 3.56 -8.55 -6.14
N PHE A 177 3.47 -9.33 -5.06
CA PHE A 177 3.90 -8.94 -3.71
C PHE A 177 5.36 -8.49 -3.58
N SER A 178 6.24 -9.01 -4.43
CA SER A 178 7.68 -8.75 -4.41
C SER A 178 8.15 -7.92 -5.60
N SER A 179 7.23 -7.32 -6.35
CA SER A 179 7.59 -6.50 -7.51
C SER A 179 8.06 -5.13 -7.07
N ASP A 180 9.13 -4.67 -7.71
CA ASP A 180 9.49 -3.27 -7.72
C ASP A 180 8.52 -2.47 -8.59
N VAL A 181 8.50 -1.15 -8.38
CA VAL A 181 7.73 -0.21 -9.21
C VAL A 181 8.70 0.59 -10.07
N ASP A 182 8.52 0.49 -11.38
CA ASP A 182 9.31 1.22 -12.36
C ASP A 182 8.53 2.45 -12.82
N LEU A 183 9.04 3.64 -12.52
CA LEU A 183 8.36 4.91 -12.79
C LEU A 183 9.21 5.83 -13.67
N ILE A 184 8.57 6.47 -14.65
CA ILE A 184 9.15 7.58 -15.42
C ILE A 184 8.35 8.84 -15.09
N PHE A 185 9.08 9.90 -14.72
CA PHE A 185 8.50 11.21 -14.42
C PHE A 185 8.66 12.13 -15.62
N VAL A 186 7.57 12.79 -16.01
CA VAL A 186 7.53 13.76 -17.10
C VAL A 186 6.77 15.00 -16.65
N TYR A 187 7.13 16.17 -17.14
CA TYR A 187 6.40 17.41 -16.88
C TYR A 187 6.15 18.16 -18.18
N VAL A 188 5.14 19.03 -18.18
CA VAL A 188 4.58 19.61 -19.41
C VAL A 188 5.61 20.45 -20.18
N ASP A 189 6.19 21.46 -19.54
CA ASP A 189 7.16 22.36 -20.18
C ASP A 189 8.01 23.12 -19.14
N ALA A 190 9.02 23.82 -19.63
CA ALA A 190 9.83 24.75 -18.85
C ALA A 190 8.98 25.87 -18.24
N GLY A 191 9.49 26.43 -17.14
CA GLY A 191 8.81 27.44 -16.36
C GLY A 191 9.46 27.59 -15.00
N GLN A 192 8.76 28.23 -14.07
CA GLN A 192 9.27 28.51 -12.73
C GLN A 192 8.19 28.35 -11.68
N SER A 193 8.60 27.97 -10.47
CA SER A 193 7.69 27.88 -9.34
C SER A 193 7.34 29.26 -8.75
N ASP A 194 6.14 29.40 -8.18
CA ASP A 194 5.56 30.68 -7.76
C ASP A 194 5.79 31.08 -6.29
N GLY A 195 6.65 30.34 -5.57
CA GLY A 195 6.89 30.59 -4.14
C GLY A 195 8.02 31.58 -3.85
N PRO A 196 8.29 31.84 -2.55
CA PRO A 196 9.29 32.81 -2.10
C PRO A 196 10.71 32.55 -2.64
N ARG A 197 11.07 31.28 -2.82
CA ARG A 197 12.31 30.86 -3.47
C ARG A 197 11.97 30.08 -4.74
N GLN A 198 11.90 30.80 -5.86
CA GLN A 198 11.58 30.21 -7.15
C GLN A 198 12.65 29.21 -7.59
N LEU A 199 12.21 28.15 -8.27
CA LEU A 199 13.05 27.17 -8.96
C LEU A 199 12.57 27.04 -10.39
N GLY A 200 13.48 26.72 -11.32
CA GLY A 200 13.04 26.25 -12.64
C GLY A 200 12.29 24.93 -12.51
N ASN A 201 11.30 24.67 -13.37
CA ASN A 201 10.48 23.45 -13.28
C ASN A 201 11.33 22.16 -13.26
N GLU A 202 12.41 22.09 -14.05
CA GLU A 202 13.35 20.96 -14.03
C GLU A 202 13.98 20.74 -12.65
N GLU A 203 14.42 21.81 -11.98
CA GLU A 203 14.99 21.72 -10.64
C GLU A 203 13.93 21.40 -9.58
N TYR A 204 12.73 21.98 -9.72
CA TYR A 204 11.61 21.70 -8.84
C TYR A 204 11.24 20.22 -8.85
N PHE A 205 11.05 19.63 -10.04
CA PHE A 205 10.65 18.22 -10.16
C PHE A 205 11.78 17.23 -9.89
N ARG A 206 13.05 17.66 -9.93
CA ARG A 206 14.18 16.85 -9.45
C ARG A 206 14.23 16.78 -7.92
N LEU A 207 13.71 17.80 -7.24
CA LEU A 207 13.66 17.88 -5.77
C LEU A 207 12.42 17.24 -5.17
N LEU A 208 11.33 17.16 -5.93
CA LEU A 208 10.08 16.49 -5.56
C LEU A 208 10.29 14.99 -5.37
#